data_AF-A0AAX1SEH0-F1
#
_entry.id   AF-A0AAX1SEH0-F1
#
_cell.length_a   1.000
_cell.length_b   1.000
_cell.length_c   1.000
_cell.angle_alpha   90.00
_cell.angle_beta   90.00
_cell.angle_gamma   90.00
#
_symmetry.space_group_name_H-M   'P 1'
#
loop_
_entity.id
_entity.type
_entity.pdbx_description
1 polymer ?
#
loop_
_entity_poly.entity_id
_entity_poly.type
_entity_poly.pdbx_seq_one_letter_code
_entity_poly.pdbx_strand_id
1 'polypeptide(L)'
;MHGYFGGVARILTPDNLKVGILSNRKYEAPVANRSYQELADYWQTALLPARVLAPRDNAAVEGSVGNLTSHIIARPRSREFFDIHAMNAAILKELERFNDTLFLKRDGSRRPVSLEEGLTFLRPLPSYLYEPAQWRTATVQLNHHIAVDFQNHSIPYELESPNAQSTQR
;
A
#
# COMPACT_ATOMS: atom_id res chain seq x y z
N MET A 1 2.08 5.60 4.66
CA MET A 1 0.62 5.37 4.71
C MET A 1 0.07 5.50 6.14
N HIS A 2 0.40 4.60 7.06
CA HIS A 2 -0.19 4.57 8.42
C HIS A 2 0.19 5.75 9.33
N GLY A 3 1.30 6.45 9.06
CA GLY A 3 1.72 7.60 9.86
C GLY A 3 0.70 8.73 9.94
N TYR A 4 -0.10 8.97 8.89
CA TYR A 4 -1.16 10.00 8.92
C TYR A 4 -2.25 9.69 9.94
N PHE A 5 -2.60 8.40 10.10
CA PHE A 5 -3.63 7.95 11.03
C PHE A 5 -3.10 7.74 12.45
N GLY A 6 -1.80 7.90 12.68
CA GLY A 6 -1.18 7.68 14.00
C GLY A 6 -1.17 6.22 14.46
N GLY A 7 -1.46 5.26 13.58
CA GLY A 7 -1.54 3.85 13.93
C GLY A 7 -1.83 2.92 12.76
N VAL A 8 -1.75 1.62 13.01
CA VAL A 8 -1.80 0.58 11.99
C VAL A 8 -3.12 -0.18 12.03
N ALA A 9 -3.76 -0.33 10.87
CA ALA A 9 -5.00 -1.09 10.74
C ALA A 9 -4.71 -2.59 10.82
N ARG A 10 -5.58 -3.35 11.47
CA ARG A 10 -5.44 -4.82 11.58
C ARG A 10 -5.73 -5.55 10.28
N ILE A 11 -6.57 -4.96 9.43
CA ILE A 11 -7.00 -5.52 8.16
C ILE A 11 -6.78 -4.45 7.09
N LEU A 12 -6.15 -4.86 5.99
CA LEU A 12 -6.09 -4.08 4.76
C LEU A 12 -6.89 -4.84 3.71
N THR A 13 -7.84 -4.16 3.10
CA THR A 13 -8.67 -4.71 2.02
C THR A 13 -8.18 -4.15 0.69
N PRO A 14 -7.15 -4.75 0.07
CA PRO A 14 -6.67 -4.25 -1.20
C PRO A 14 -7.58 -4.65 -2.35
N ASP A 15 -7.43 -3.93 -3.46
CA ASP A 15 -8.02 -4.37 -4.72
C ASP A 15 -7.35 -5.67 -5.19
N ASN A 16 -8.09 -6.52 -5.89
CA ASN A 16 -7.64 -7.85 -6.30
C ASN A 16 -6.79 -7.82 -7.58
N LEU A 17 -5.81 -6.92 -7.61
CA LEU A 17 -4.93 -6.69 -8.75
C LEU A 17 -3.89 -7.81 -8.86
N LYS A 18 -3.76 -8.42 -10.04
CA LYS A 18 -2.84 -9.55 -10.29
C LYS A 18 -1.36 -9.28 -9.95
N VAL A 19 -0.95 -8.01 -9.94
CA VAL A 19 0.44 -7.65 -9.60
C VAL A 19 0.73 -7.79 -8.10
N GLY A 20 -0.29 -7.67 -7.24
CA GLY A 20 -0.16 -7.77 -5.78
C GLY A 20 -0.74 -9.07 -5.23
N ILE A 21 -1.87 -9.54 -5.78
CA ILE A 21 -2.56 -10.76 -5.36
C ILE A 21 -2.44 -11.81 -6.46
N LEU A 22 -1.67 -12.86 -6.19
CA LEU A 22 -1.39 -13.96 -7.12
C LEU A 22 -2.55 -14.95 -7.21
N SER A 23 -3.21 -15.22 -6.09
CA SER A 23 -4.39 -16.09 -6.02
C SER A 23 -5.36 -15.58 -4.96
N ASN A 24 -6.65 -15.56 -5.30
CA ASN A 24 -7.72 -15.21 -4.39
C ASN A 24 -8.93 -16.09 -4.68
N ARG A 25 -8.97 -17.26 -4.04
CA ARG A 25 -10.03 -18.26 -4.24
C ARG A 25 -11.01 -18.21 -3.09
N LYS A 26 -12.27 -18.55 -3.40
CA LYS A 26 -13.33 -18.63 -2.39
C LYS A 26 -12.96 -19.73 -1.38
N TYR A 27 -12.96 -19.39 -0.09
CA TYR A 27 -12.63 -20.26 1.06
C TYR A 27 -11.15 -20.62 1.25
N GLU A 28 -10.24 -20.05 0.46
CA GLU A 28 -8.80 -20.20 0.66
C GLU A 28 -8.20 -18.87 1.15
N ALA A 29 -7.05 -18.94 1.83
CA ALA A 29 -6.30 -17.74 2.14
C ALA A 29 -5.77 -17.10 0.85
N PRO A 30 -5.88 -15.77 0.69
CA PRO A 30 -5.33 -15.09 -0.47
C PRO A 30 -3.80 -15.24 -0.49
N VAL A 31 -3.25 -15.49 -1.67
CA VAL A 31 -1.81 -15.55 -1.89
C VAL A 31 -1.38 -14.21 -2.47
N ALA A 32 -0.72 -13.38 -1.66
CA ALA A 32 -0.08 -12.16 -2.11
C ALA A 32 1.28 -12.47 -2.74
N ASN A 33 1.78 -11.55 -3.57
CA ASN A 33 3.18 -11.59 -3.98
C ASN A 33 4.08 -11.36 -2.75
N ARG A 34 5.36 -11.72 -2.88
CA ARG A 34 6.29 -11.71 -1.74
C ARG A 34 6.49 -10.32 -1.14
N SER A 35 6.73 -9.29 -1.96
CA SER A 35 6.89 -7.92 -1.48
C SER A 35 5.64 -7.39 -0.77
N TYR A 36 4.46 -7.82 -1.19
CA TYR A 36 3.20 -7.39 -0.60
C TYR A 36 2.90 -8.10 0.71
N GLN A 37 3.28 -9.38 0.80
CA GLN A 37 3.28 -10.11 2.06
C GLN A 37 4.26 -9.50 3.07
N GLU A 38 5.47 -9.15 2.65
CA GLU A 38 6.47 -8.48 3.52
C GLU A 38 5.98 -7.14 4.04
N LEU A 39 5.29 -6.36 3.20
CA LEU A 39 4.63 -5.13 3.61
C LEU A 39 3.55 -5.40 4.68
N ALA A 40 2.73 -6.42 4.47
CA ALA A 40 1.68 -6.82 5.41
C ALA A 40 2.25 -7.29 6.75
N ASP A 41 3.33 -8.08 6.72
CA ASP A 41 4.03 -8.58 7.90
C ASP A 41 4.68 -7.43 8.68
N TYR A 42 5.33 -6.48 7.99
CA TYR A 42 5.91 -5.28 8.61
C TYR A 42 4.87 -4.48 9.39
N TRP A 43 3.71 -4.24 8.78
CA TRP A 43 2.61 -3.52 9.43
C TRP A 43 1.79 -4.42 10.39
N GLN A 44 2.07 -5.72 10.44
CA GLN A 44 1.28 -6.72 11.18
C GLN A 44 -0.22 -6.65 10.83
N THR A 45 -0.50 -6.49 9.54
CA THR A 45 -1.83 -6.32 8.98
C THR A 45 -2.22 -7.55 8.16
N ALA A 46 -3.45 -8.03 8.31
CA ALA A 46 -3.98 -9.09 7.45
C ALA A 46 -4.43 -8.51 6.10
N LEU A 47 -3.99 -9.12 4.99
CA LEU A 47 -4.48 -8.80 3.64
C LEU A 47 -5.77 -9.57 3.37
N LEU A 48 -6.87 -8.86 3.15
CA LEU A 48 -8.16 -9.43 2.74
C LEU A 48 -8.61 -8.80 1.41
N PRO A 49 -8.11 -9.30 0.26
CA PRO A 49 -8.43 -8.70 -1.03
C PRO A 49 -9.92 -8.75 -1.36
N ALA A 50 -10.42 -7.76 -2.09
CA ALA A 50 -11.79 -7.71 -2.55
C ALA A 50 -12.18 -8.97 -3.35
N ARG A 51 -13.43 -9.44 -3.22
CA ARG A 51 -13.90 -10.67 -3.88
C ARG A 51 -13.81 -10.58 -5.40
N VAL A 52 -13.28 -11.64 -6.01
CA VAL A 52 -13.30 -11.88 -7.47
C VAL A 52 -14.75 -11.84 -7.98
N LEU A 53 -15.00 -11.05 -9.05
CA LEU A 53 -16.28 -10.96 -9.78
C LEU A 53 -17.49 -10.44 -8.96
N ALA A 54 -17.28 -10.00 -7.72
CA ALA A 54 -18.30 -9.34 -6.92
C ALA A 54 -17.67 -8.27 -6.00
N PRO A 55 -17.10 -7.19 -6.56
CA PRO A 55 -16.35 -6.16 -5.82
C PRO A 55 -17.26 -5.22 -5.02
N ARG A 56 -18.18 -5.77 -4.20
CA ARG A 56 -19.00 -4.98 -3.28
C ARG A 56 -18.23 -4.53 -2.04
N ASP A 57 -17.13 -5.21 -1.73
CA ASP A 57 -16.31 -4.94 -0.54
C ASP A 57 -15.55 -3.59 -0.63
N ASN A 58 -15.47 -2.98 -1.82
CA ASN A 58 -14.74 -1.73 -2.06
C ASN A 58 -15.62 -0.60 -2.66
N ALA A 59 -16.93 -0.79 -2.79
CA ALA A 59 -17.82 0.15 -3.46
C ALA A 59 -17.85 1.54 -2.80
N ALA A 60 -17.69 1.60 -1.48
CA ALA A 60 -17.60 2.87 -0.75
C ALA A 60 -16.33 3.67 -1.11
N VAL A 61 -15.24 2.99 -1.46
CA VAL A 61 -13.97 3.62 -1.81
C VAL A 61 -14.04 4.25 -3.19
N GLU A 62 -14.62 3.58 -4.19
CA GLU A 62 -14.73 4.13 -5.55
C GLU A 62 -15.48 5.47 -5.58
N GLY A 63 -16.65 5.54 -4.92
CA GLY A 63 -17.40 6.80 -4.80
C GLY A 63 -16.65 7.87 -4.01
N SER A 64 -15.84 7.46 -3.03
CA SER A 64 -15.00 8.38 -2.25
C SER A 64 -13.80 8.91 -3.05
N VAL A 65 -13.20 8.09 -3.91
CA VAL A 65 -12.06 8.47 -4.77
C VAL A 65 -12.46 9.59 -5.75
N GLY A 66 -13.66 9.53 -6.33
CA GLY A 66 -14.17 10.61 -7.17
C GLY A 66 -14.31 11.94 -6.41
N ASN A 67 -14.82 11.88 -5.18
CA ASN A 67 -14.94 13.04 -4.30
C ASN A 67 -13.56 13.60 -3.90
N LEU A 68 -12.62 12.73 -3.50
CA LEU A 68 -11.26 13.12 -3.13
C LEU A 68 -10.54 13.80 -4.30
N THR A 69 -10.62 13.21 -5.50
CA THR A 69 -10.03 13.79 -6.71
C THR A 69 -10.57 15.19 -6.97
N SER A 70 -11.89 15.37 -6.86
CA SER A 70 -12.54 16.67 -7.11
C SER A 70 -12.22 17.71 -6.04
N HIS A 71 -12.19 17.32 -4.77
CA HIS A 71 -12.02 18.28 -3.66
C HIS A 71 -10.57 18.58 -3.32
N ILE A 72 -9.65 17.65 -3.55
CA ILE A 72 -8.24 17.76 -3.12
C ILE A 72 -7.33 18.03 -4.33
N ILE A 73 -7.48 17.28 -5.42
CA ILE A 73 -6.60 17.37 -6.59
C ILE A 73 -7.06 18.46 -7.56
N ALA A 74 -8.36 18.52 -7.87
CA ALA A 74 -8.87 19.43 -8.88
C ALA A 74 -8.89 20.91 -8.44
N ARG A 75 -8.85 21.20 -7.13
CA ARG A 75 -8.84 22.58 -6.62
C ARG A 75 -7.52 23.32 -6.87
N PRO A 76 -6.34 22.76 -6.55
CA PRO A 76 -5.08 23.41 -6.87
C PRO A 76 -4.64 23.25 -8.32
N ARG A 77 -5.44 22.63 -9.22
CA ARG A 77 -5.02 22.29 -10.59
C ARG A 77 -4.58 23.46 -11.47
N SER A 78 -5.02 24.68 -11.14
CA SER A 78 -4.65 25.91 -11.86
C SER A 78 -3.57 26.72 -11.13
N ARG A 79 -2.95 26.17 -10.09
CA ARG A 79 -1.83 26.79 -9.38
C ARG A 79 -0.54 26.18 -9.89
N GLU A 80 0.44 27.03 -10.17
CA GLU A 80 1.80 26.59 -10.46
C GLU A 80 2.57 26.36 -9.16
N PHE A 81 3.31 25.25 -9.10
CA PHE A 81 4.19 24.92 -8.00
C PHE A 81 5.61 24.82 -8.52
N PHE A 82 6.55 25.49 -7.84
CA PHE A 82 7.97 25.48 -8.18
C PHE A 82 8.78 24.50 -7.31
N ASP A 83 8.11 23.83 -6.38
CA ASP A 83 8.71 22.88 -5.44
C ASP A 83 7.69 21.83 -5.00
N ILE A 84 8.16 20.60 -4.80
CA ILE A 84 7.35 19.47 -4.36
C ILE A 84 6.84 19.65 -2.93
N HIS A 85 7.60 20.31 -2.04
CA HIS A 85 7.13 20.57 -0.68
C HIS A 85 5.97 21.58 -0.68
N ALA A 86 6.06 22.63 -1.50
CA ALA A 86 4.97 23.58 -1.69
C ALA A 86 3.69 22.90 -2.23
N MET A 87 3.84 21.98 -3.18
CA MET A 87 2.72 21.19 -3.71
C MET A 87 2.12 20.27 -2.64
N ASN A 88 2.96 19.53 -1.90
CA ASN A 88 2.52 18.64 -0.82
C ASN A 88 1.79 19.42 0.28
N ALA A 89 2.29 20.60 0.67
CA ALA A 89 1.62 21.47 1.64
C ALA A 89 0.24 21.93 1.16
N ALA A 90 0.09 22.25 -0.13
CA ALA A 90 -1.20 22.63 -0.70
C ALA A 90 -2.19 21.45 -0.74
N ILE A 91 -1.72 20.25 -1.08
CA ILE A 91 -2.52 19.02 -1.05
C ILE A 91 -2.97 18.71 0.38
N LEU A 92 -2.06 18.78 1.35
CA LEU A 92 -2.38 18.57 2.77
C LEU A 92 -3.43 19.58 3.25
N LYS A 93 -3.30 20.86 2.87
CA LYS A 93 -4.30 21.88 3.22
C LYS A 93 -5.70 21.55 2.71
N GLU A 94 -5.83 21.11 1.46
CA GLU A 94 -7.15 20.73 0.93
C GLU A 94 -7.66 19.41 1.52
N LEU A 95 -6.78 18.47 1.88
CA LEU A 95 -7.13 17.26 2.62
C LEU A 95 -7.74 17.60 3.99
N GLU A 96 -7.08 18.46 4.77
CA GLU A 96 -7.59 18.87 6.08
C GLU A 96 -8.95 19.57 5.93
N ARG A 97 -9.09 20.47 4.95
CA ARG A 97 -10.37 21.12 4.64
C ARG A 97 -11.46 20.11 4.26
N PHE A 98 -11.13 19.10 3.47
CA PHE A 98 -12.09 18.05 3.10
C PHE A 98 -12.53 17.22 4.31
N ASN A 99 -11.60 16.94 5.23
CA ASN A 99 -11.88 16.20 6.45
C ASN A 99 -12.75 16.99 7.45
N ASP A 100 -12.60 18.32 7.48
CA ASP A 100 -13.37 19.22 8.33
C ASP A 100 -14.73 19.61 7.75
N THR A 101 -14.95 19.40 6.45
CA THR A 101 -16.23 19.70 5.81
C THR A 101 -17.32 18.80 6.38
N LEU A 102 -18.40 19.42 6.87
CA LEU A 102 -19.59 18.73 7.40
C LEU A 102 -20.22 17.82 6.34
N PHE A 103 -20.83 16.72 6.78
CA PHE A 103 -21.62 15.89 5.89
C PHE A 103 -22.94 16.57 5.52
N LEU A 104 -23.45 16.26 4.32
CA LEU A 104 -24.74 16.79 3.86
C LEU A 104 -25.95 16.01 4.42
N LYS A 105 -25.76 14.72 4.77
CA LYS A 105 -26.85 13.79 5.12
C LYS A 105 -26.69 13.15 6.51
N ARG A 106 -25.73 13.60 7.30
CA ARG A 106 -25.49 13.16 8.69
C ARG A 106 -24.79 14.26 9.46
N ASP A 107 -24.84 14.20 10.79
CA ASP A 107 -24.16 15.17 11.63
C ASP A 107 -22.65 14.92 11.70
N GLY A 108 -21.90 15.99 11.97
CA GLY A 108 -20.45 15.98 12.09
C GLY A 108 -19.68 16.07 10.76
N SER A 109 -18.37 15.83 10.84
CA SER A 109 -17.43 15.81 9.70
C SER A 109 -16.59 14.52 9.72
N ARG A 110 -15.71 14.32 8.74
CA ARG A 110 -14.92 13.08 8.62
C ARG A 110 -13.90 12.95 9.76
N ARG A 111 -13.38 14.06 10.25
CA ARG A 111 -12.39 14.08 11.33
C ARG A 111 -12.90 13.46 12.64
N PRO A 112 -13.99 13.95 13.29
CA PRO A 112 -14.48 13.38 14.55
C PRO A 112 -14.89 11.92 14.40
N VAL A 113 -15.58 11.56 13.31
CA VAL A 113 -15.94 10.16 13.03
C VAL A 113 -14.69 9.27 12.94
N SER A 114 -13.63 9.74 12.27
CA SER A 114 -12.37 8.98 12.19
C SER A 114 -11.65 8.86 13.53
N LEU A 115 -11.73 9.88 14.39
CA LEU A 115 -11.10 9.86 15.71
C LEU A 115 -11.83 8.91 16.66
N GLU A 116 -13.16 8.96 16.67
CA GLU A 116 -14.02 8.16 17.56
C GLU A 116 -14.05 6.68 17.16
N GLU A 117 -14.30 6.41 15.87
CA GLU A 117 -14.49 5.04 15.38
C GLU A 117 -13.19 4.38 14.93
N GLY A 118 -12.18 5.16 14.53
CA GLY A 118 -10.98 4.62 13.87
C GLY A 118 -9.82 4.39 14.84
N LEU A 119 -9.42 5.42 15.59
CA LEU A 119 -8.16 5.41 16.36
C LEU A 119 -8.13 4.31 17.43
N THR A 120 -9.25 4.05 18.09
CA THR A 120 -9.34 3.08 19.21
C THR A 120 -9.00 1.64 18.77
N PHE A 121 -9.14 1.31 17.48
CA PHE A 121 -8.86 -0.04 16.98
C PHE A 121 -7.48 -0.19 16.31
N LEU A 122 -6.74 0.90 16.16
CA LEU A 122 -5.41 0.90 15.56
C LEU A 122 -4.36 0.31 16.51
N ARG A 123 -3.39 -0.37 15.93
CA ARG A 123 -2.16 -0.80 16.61
C ARG A 123 -1.14 0.33 16.60
N PRO A 124 -0.17 0.34 17.55
CA PRO A 124 0.94 1.29 17.49
C PRO A 124 1.75 1.11 16.20
N LEU A 125 2.39 2.21 15.74
CA LEU A 125 3.31 2.16 14.60
C LEU A 125 4.56 1.34 14.96
N PRO A 126 5.15 0.59 14.01
CA PRO A 126 6.45 -0.06 14.21
C PRO A 126 7.53 0.97 14.57
N SER A 127 8.48 0.57 15.40
CA SER A 127 9.59 1.43 15.87
C SER A 127 10.70 1.60 14.83
N TYR A 128 10.82 0.66 13.90
CA TYR A 128 11.78 0.67 12.81
C TYR A 128 11.09 1.06 11.50
N LEU A 129 11.84 1.60 10.55
CA LEU A 129 11.32 1.97 9.23
C LEU A 129 11.15 0.74 8.33
N TYR A 130 10.19 0.81 7.41
CA TYR A 130 10.02 -0.21 6.39
C TYR A 130 11.10 -0.07 5.31
N GLU A 131 11.84 -1.14 5.07
CA GLU A 131 12.80 -1.26 3.97
C GLU A 131 12.17 -2.09 2.84
N PRO A 132 11.77 -1.48 1.72
CA PRO A 132 11.17 -2.22 0.62
C PRO A 132 12.21 -3.11 -0.07
N ALA A 133 11.92 -4.40 -0.21
CA ALA A 133 12.77 -5.34 -0.94
C ALA A 133 12.22 -5.61 -2.35
N GLN A 134 13.13 -5.71 -3.33
CA GLN A 134 12.82 -6.19 -4.68
C GLN A 134 13.27 -7.64 -4.82
N TRP A 135 12.33 -8.48 -5.27
CA TRP A 135 12.57 -9.90 -5.51
C TRP A 135 12.74 -10.16 -7.00
N ARG A 136 13.84 -10.81 -7.37
CA ARG A 136 14.09 -11.24 -8.75
C ARG A 136 14.51 -12.69 -8.80
N THR A 137 13.98 -13.41 -9.79
CA THR A 137 14.44 -14.76 -10.12
C THR A 137 15.46 -14.63 -11.23
N ALA A 138 16.66 -15.17 -11.02
CA ALA A 138 17.73 -15.19 -11.99
C ALA A 138 18.21 -16.64 -12.20
N THR A 139 18.56 -16.96 -13.44
CA THR A 139 19.17 -18.26 -13.77
C THR A 139 20.64 -18.23 -13.37
N VAL A 140 21.06 -19.26 -12.63
CA VAL A 140 22.46 -19.40 -12.23
C VAL A 140 23.29 -19.75 -13.47
N GLN A 141 24.28 -18.92 -13.77
CA GLN A 141 25.23 -19.19 -14.85
C GLN A 141 26.22 -20.28 -14.43
N LEU A 142 26.82 -20.97 -15.41
CA LEU A 142 27.80 -22.04 -15.15
C LEU A 142 29.03 -21.59 -14.34
N ASN A 143 29.29 -20.29 -14.29
CA ASN A 143 30.36 -19.67 -13.50
C ASN A 143 29.95 -19.36 -12.05
N HIS A 144 28.82 -19.89 -11.56
CA HIS A 144 28.28 -19.67 -10.22
C HIS A 144 27.91 -18.21 -9.91
N HIS A 145 27.56 -17.43 -10.94
CA HIS A 145 27.08 -16.06 -10.78
C HIS A 145 25.64 -15.91 -11.27
N ILE A 146 24.96 -14.93 -10.71
CA ILE A 146 23.71 -14.38 -11.26
C ILE A 146 23.92 -12.92 -11.66
N ALA A 147 23.32 -12.53 -12.78
CA ALA A 147 23.31 -11.14 -13.23
C ALA A 147 22.02 -10.46 -12.77
N VAL A 148 22.15 -9.39 -11.97
CA VAL A 148 21.04 -8.53 -11.54
C VAL A 148 21.45 -7.08 -11.75
N ASP A 149 20.64 -6.31 -12.47
CA ASP A 149 20.91 -4.89 -12.80
C ASP A 149 22.33 -4.62 -13.30
N PHE A 150 22.79 -5.45 -14.25
CA PHE A 150 24.12 -5.36 -14.86
C PHE A 150 25.28 -5.65 -13.90
N GLN A 151 25.01 -6.16 -12.70
CA GLN A 151 26.00 -6.59 -11.72
C GLN A 151 25.97 -8.11 -11.54
N ASN A 152 27.13 -8.73 -11.34
CA ASN A 152 27.25 -10.16 -11.09
C ASN A 152 27.42 -10.41 -9.59
N HIS A 153 26.61 -11.31 -9.04
CA HIS A 153 26.70 -11.75 -7.65
C HIS A 153 27.03 -13.25 -7.61
N SER A 154 28.04 -13.61 -6.82
CA SER A 154 28.46 -15.01 -6.63
C SER A 154 27.46 -15.75 -5.74
N ILE A 155 27.21 -17.02 -6.05
CA ILE A 155 26.35 -17.90 -5.24
C ILE A 155 27.19 -19.07 -4.70
N PRO A 156 27.05 -19.43 -3.40
CA PRO A 156 27.66 -20.63 -2.85
C PRO A 156 27.26 -21.89 -3.63
N TYR A 157 28.21 -22.79 -3.90
CA TYR A 157 27.97 -24.02 -4.68
C TYR A 157 26.90 -24.93 -4.05
N GLU A 158 26.71 -24.83 -2.73
CA GLU A 158 25.73 -25.61 -1.97
C GLU A 158 24.27 -25.24 -2.28
N LEU A 159 24.04 -24.11 -2.95
CA LEU A 159 22.72 -23.57 -3.31
C LEU A 159 22.38 -23.76 -4.80
N GLU A 160 23.03 -24.71 -5.47
CA GLU A 160 22.82 -25.07 -6.88
C GLU A 160 21.39 -25.59 -7.14
N SER A 161 20.45 -24.66 -7.30
CA SER A 161 19.19 -24.89 -7.98
C SER A 161 19.23 -24.17 -9.35
N PRO A 162 18.62 -24.73 -10.41
CA PRO A 162 18.66 -24.12 -11.76
C PRO A 162 18.13 -22.67 -11.79
N ASN A 163 17.31 -22.30 -10.79
CA ASN A 163 16.85 -20.95 -10.56
C ASN A 163 17.24 -20.51 -9.14
N ALA A 164 17.91 -19.38 -9.03
CA ALA A 164 18.17 -18.73 -7.74
C ALA A 164 17.29 -17.49 -7.59
N GLN A 165 16.79 -17.26 -6.39
CA GLN A 165 16.09 -16.02 -6.04
C GLN A 165 17.09 -15.06 -5.41
N SER A 166 17.17 -13.84 -5.95
CA SER A 166 17.94 -12.75 -5.38
C SER A 166 17.01 -11.73 -4.76
N THR A 167 17.40 -11.23 -3.60
CA THR A 167 16.77 -10.10 -2.92
C THR A 167 17.71 -8.92 -3.03
N GLN A 168 17.23 -7.82 -3.60
CA GLN A 168 17.87 -6.52 -3.43
C GLN A 168 17.10 -5.76 -2.36
N ARG A 169 17.82 -5.28 -1.35
CA ARG A 169 17.33 -4.33 -0.35
C ARG A 169 17.83 -2.94 -0.70
#